data_AF-A0A8H5H0B5-F1
#
_entry.id   AF-A0A8H5H0B5-F1
#
_cell.length_a   1.000
_cell.length_b   1.000
_cell.length_c   1.000
_cell.angle_alpha   90.00
_cell.angle_beta   90.00
_cell.angle_gamma   90.00
#
_symmetry.space_group_name_H-M   'P 1'
#
loop_
_entity.id
_entity.type
_entity.pdbx_description
1 polymer ?
#
loop_
_entity_poly.entity_id
_entity_poly.type
_entity_poly.pdbx_seq_one_letter_code
_entity_poly.pdbx_strand_id
1 'polypeptide(L)'
;MFRNLSSQLAAAATGKDEAKKVMNPNLRSDIYTVVDQARVWISGSRGQAGDGVSYGAILSTIQKHFPNIKLGLELVGHAESEVAVIVGGITNMIMEYSMWESMSGGMAMRTWVDGLVAAYGKAAAAGQKKDAIAKGITRGINQNTDVSLMTKEFTARIQIISALKSVSSKIYGNGTDEARQGEAVWSSKFI
;
A
#
# COMPACT_ATOMS: atom_id res chain seq x y z
N MET A 1 -25.86 4.20 43.41
CA MET A 1 -24.81 3.67 42.49
C MET A 1 -24.90 4.27 41.08
N PHE A 2 -25.18 5.58 40.94
CA PHE A 2 -25.37 6.25 39.62
C PHE A 2 -24.27 7.26 39.25
N ARG A 3 -23.20 7.34 40.05
CA ARG A 3 -22.12 8.34 39.87
C ARG A 3 -21.02 7.92 38.89
N ASN A 4 -21.04 6.67 38.41
CA ASN A 4 -20.01 6.13 37.49
C ASN A 4 -20.41 6.14 36.01
N LEU A 5 -21.69 6.39 35.70
CA LEU A 5 -22.14 6.51 34.31
C LEU A 5 -21.75 7.87 33.72
N SER A 6 -21.75 8.94 34.53
CA SER A 6 -21.35 10.28 34.09
C SER A 6 -19.86 10.36 33.73
N SER A 7 -18.99 9.66 34.47
CA SER A 7 -17.55 9.59 34.20
C SER A 7 -17.22 8.71 32.99
N GLN A 8 -17.96 7.61 32.78
CA GLN A 8 -17.82 6.78 31.58
C GLN A 8 -18.39 7.45 30.32
N LEU A 9 -19.48 8.21 30.43
CA LEU A 9 -20.04 8.95 29.30
C LEU A 9 -19.21 10.19 28.94
N ALA A 10 -18.61 10.86 29.93
CA ALA A 10 -17.66 11.95 29.69
C ALA A 10 -16.36 11.45 29.01
N ALA A 11 -15.88 10.24 29.37
CA ALA A 11 -14.77 9.58 28.68
C ALA A 11 -15.14 9.11 27.26
N ALA A 12 -16.40 8.72 27.03
CA ALA A 12 -16.91 8.36 25.70
C ALA A 12 -17.15 9.60 24.81
N ALA A 13 -17.51 10.75 25.40
CA ALA A 13 -17.74 12.01 24.67
C ALA A 13 -16.44 12.75 24.31
N THR A 14 -15.31 12.40 24.94
CA THR A 14 -13.97 12.93 24.62
C THR A 14 -13.14 11.99 23.74
N GLY A 15 -13.68 10.83 23.35
CA GLY A 15 -13.02 9.81 22.53
C GLY A 15 -12.88 10.11 21.02
N LYS A 16 -12.92 11.39 20.63
CA LYS A 16 -12.46 11.87 19.32
C LYS A 16 -11.57 13.09 19.53
N ASP A 17 -10.59 12.95 20.41
CA ASP A 17 -9.34 13.63 20.11
C ASP A 17 -8.86 13.03 18.78
N GLU A 18 -8.99 13.81 17.70
CA GLU A 18 -7.97 13.82 16.65
C GLU A 18 -6.65 14.11 17.36
N ALA A 19 -6.10 13.10 18.04
CA ALA A 19 -4.79 13.14 18.65
C ALA A 19 -3.91 13.64 17.53
N LYS A 20 -3.38 14.87 17.67
CA LYS A 20 -2.61 15.57 16.63
C LYS A 20 -1.78 14.52 15.95
N LYS A 21 -2.17 14.10 14.75
CA LYS A 21 -1.57 12.94 14.12
C LYS A 21 -0.10 13.32 14.01
N VAL A 22 0.80 12.66 14.72
CA VAL A 22 2.24 12.94 14.62
C VAL A 22 2.82 11.81 13.80
N MET A 23 3.70 12.14 12.87
CA MET A 23 4.41 11.13 12.10
C MET A 23 5.08 10.13 13.05
N ASN A 24 4.84 8.83 12.85
CA ASN A 24 5.57 7.80 13.58
C ASN A 24 7.07 7.96 13.26
N PRO A 25 7.96 8.10 14.26
CA PRO A 25 9.40 8.31 14.03
C PRO A 25 10.05 7.23 13.15
N ASN A 26 9.51 6.02 13.19
CA ASN A 26 10.03 4.88 12.44
C ASN A 26 9.40 4.72 11.04
N LEU A 27 8.42 5.55 10.66
CA LEU A 27 7.68 5.40 9.40
C LEU A 27 8.62 5.36 8.19
N ARG A 28 9.59 6.28 8.13
CA ARG A 28 10.54 6.35 7.03
C ARG A 28 11.41 5.10 6.91
N SER A 29 12.00 4.64 8.02
CA SER A 29 12.84 3.43 8.01
C SER A 29 12.04 2.17 7.72
N ASP A 30 10.82 2.10 8.25
CA ASP A 30 9.92 0.98 8.03
C ASP A 30 9.47 0.90 6.57
N ILE A 31 9.23 2.04 5.89
CA ILE A 31 8.93 2.10 4.45
C ILE A 31 10.05 1.45 3.64
N TYR A 32 11.31 1.85 3.82
CA TYR A 32 12.40 1.28 3.03
C TYR A 32 12.59 -0.21 3.32
N THR A 33 12.48 -0.60 4.59
CA THR A 33 12.56 -2.01 5.01
C THR A 33 11.47 -2.85 4.35
N VAL A 34 10.22 -2.38 4.41
CA VAL A 34 9.07 -3.13 3.89
C VAL A 34 9.06 -3.16 2.36
N VAL A 35 9.53 -2.09 1.69
CA VAL A 35 9.72 -2.05 0.24
C VAL A 35 10.72 -3.10 -0.21
N ASP A 36 11.88 -3.20 0.46
CA ASP A 36 12.89 -4.18 0.11
C ASP A 36 12.44 -5.62 0.38
N GLN A 37 11.80 -5.86 1.52
CA GLN A 37 11.22 -7.17 1.84
C GLN A 37 10.14 -7.58 0.83
N ALA A 38 9.23 -6.66 0.48
CA ALA A 38 8.16 -6.93 -0.48
C ALA A 38 8.70 -7.20 -1.89
N ARG A 39 9.74 -6.48 -2.35
CA ARG A 39 10.37 -6.76 -3.65
C ARG A 39 10.95 -8.17 -3.72
N VAL A 40 11.67 -8.59 -2.68
CA VAL A 40 12.29 -9.91 -2.61
C VAL A 40 11.21 -11.00 -2.54
N TRP A 41 10.14 -10.76 -1.79
CA TRP A 41 9.00 -11.68 -1.65
C TRP A 41 8.20 -11.82 -2.96
N ILE A 42 7.81 -10.71 -3.59
CA ILE A 42 7.06 -10.71 -4.86
C ILE A 42 7.85 -11.39 -5.97
N SER A 43 9.17 -11.17 -6.02
CA SER A 43 10.04 -11.81 -7.01
C SER A 43 10.34 -13.29 -6.74
N GLY A 44 9.86 -13.86 -5.63
CA GLY A 44 10.04 -15.27 -5.28
C GLY A 44 11.44 -15.63 -4.79
N SER A 45 12.29 -14.65 -4.44
CA SER A 45 13.69 -14.88 -4.05
C SER A 45 13.86 -15.30 -2.59
N ARG A 46 12.93 -14.91 -1.70
CA ARG A 46 12.89 -15.33 -0.29
C ARG A 46 11.43 -15.45 0.16
N GLY A 47 10.89 -16.67 0.09
CA GLY A 47 9.44 -16.89 0.10
C GLY A 47 8.82 -16.58 -1.27
N GLN A 48 7.50 -16.75 -1.39
CA GLN A 48 6.78 -16.44 -2.64
C GLN A 48 5.37 -15.91 -2.38
N ALA A 49 4.88 -15.09 -3.30
CA ALA A 49 3.49 -14.65 -3.26
C ALA A 49 2.50 -15.83 -3.33
N GLY A 50 1.54 -15.86 -2.40
CA GLY A 50 0.58 -16.94 -2.25
C GLY A 50 1.13 -18.18 -1.58
N ASP A 51 2.17 -18.06 -0.74
CA ASP A 51 2.59 -19.15 0.16
C ASP A 51 1.94 -19.07 1.55
N GLY A 52 1.17 -18.03 1.84
CA GLY A 52 0.42 -17.89 3.08
C GLY A 52 1.23 -17.49 4.31
N VAL A 53 2.56 -17.42 4.25
CA VAL A 53 3.40 -17.34 5.45
C VAL A 53 4.52 -16.32 5.34
N SER A 54 5.20 -16.25 4.19
CA SER A 54 6.44 -15.47 4.09
C SER A 54 6.22 -13.95 4.12
N TYR A 55 4.99 -13.49 3.85
CA TYR A 55 4.61 -12.08 3.96
C TYR A 55 4.46 -11.61 5.42
N GLY A 56 4.52 -12.50 6.42
CA GLY A 56 4.18 -12.18 7.81
C GLY A 56 4.97 -11.00 8.41
N ALA A 57 6.27 -10.91 8.16
CA ALA A 57 7.11 -9.80 8.62
C ALA A 57 6.74 -8.46 7.95
N ILE A 58 6.37 -8.52 6.66
CA ILE A 58 5.93 -7.37 5.87
C ILE A 58 4.60 -6.85 6.44
N LEU A 59 3.63 -7.76 6.61
CA LEU A 59 2.32 -7.41 7.16
C LEU A 59 2.42 -6.88 8.59
N SER A 60 3.25 -7.48 9.44
CA SER A 60 3.47 -6.99 10.81
C SER A 60 3.98 -5.55 10.81
N THR A 61 4.89 -5.20 9.91
CA THR A 61 5.40 -3.83 9.78
C THR A 61 4.32 -2.86 9.31
N ILE A 62 3.51 -3.25 8.32
CA ILE A 62 2.35 -2.47 7.87
C ILE A 62 1.37 -2.23 9.02
N GLN A 63 1.07 -3.27 9.80
CA GLN A 63 0.11 -3.22 10.91
C GLN A 63 0.56 -2.33 12.06
N LYS A 64 1.86 -2.05 12.23
CA LYS A 64 2.36 -1.05 13.19
C LYS A 64 1.84 0.36 12.88
N HIS A 65 1.67 0.68 11.60
CA HIS A 65 1.18 1.99 11.13
C HIS A 65 -0.32 1.97 10.83
N PHE A 66 -0.83 0.82 10.34
CA PHE A 66 -2.23 0.62 9.99
C PHE A 66 -2.79 -0.67 10.61
N PRO A 67 -3.17 -0.67 11.90
CA PRO A 67 -3.64 -1.86 12.61
C PRO A 67 -4.91 -2.52 12.02
N ASN A 68 -5.67 -1.74 11.26
CA ASN A 68 -6.90 -2.20 10.60
C ASN A 68 -6.63 -3.01 9.33
N ILE A 69 -5.41 -2.96 8.77
CA ILE A 69 -5.05 -3.76 7.60
C ILE A 69 -4.82 -5.20 8.06
N LYS A 70 -5.76 -6.08 7.71
CA LYS A 70 -5.71 -7.50 8.04
C LYS A 70 -5.84 -8.33 6.78
N LEU A 71 -5.09 -9.43 6.71
CA LEU A 71 -5.39 -10.50 5.77
C LEU A 71 -6.41 -11.43 6.44
N GLY A 72 -7.58 -11.60 5.83
CA GLY A 72 -8.53 -12.61 6.27
C GLY A 72 -7.92 -14.01 6.13
N LEU A 73 -8.23 -14.93 7.05
CA LEU A 73 -7.81 -16.34 6.97
C LEU A 73 -8.20 -16.99 5.63
N GLU A 74 -9.31 -16.55 5.04
CA GLU A 74 -9.81 -17.00 3.72
C GLU A 74 -8.92 -16.59 2.54
N LEU A 75 -8.02 -15.62 2.74
CA LEU A 75 -7.16 -15.06 1.69
C LEU A 75 -5.72 -15.57 1.77
N VAL A 76 -5.42 -16.42 2.77
CA VAL A 76 -4.11 -17.04 2.95
C VAL A 76 -3.88 -18.07 1.84
N GLY A 77 -2.72 -18.00 1.17
CA GLY A 77 -2.38 -18.83 0.01
C GLY A 77 -2.88 -18.26 -1.32
N HIS A 78 -3.74 -17.23 -1.30
CA HIS A 78 -4.23 -16.56 -2.50
C HIS A 78 -3.30 -15.43 -2.91
N ALA A 79 -2.40 -15.70 -3.85
CA ALA A 79 -1.36 -14.76 -4.30
C ALA A 79 -1.91 -13.39 -4.70
N GLU A 80 -3.04 -13.33 -5.41
CA GLU A 80 -3.67 -12.06 -5.79
C GLU A 80 -4.03 -11.22 -4.56
N SER A 81 -4.70 -11.84 -3.58
CA SER A 81 -5.20 -11.16 -2.39
C SER A 81 -4.08 -10.77 -1.44
N GLU A 82 -3.10 -11.65 -1.25
CA GLU A 82 -1.89 -11.35 -0.46
C GLU A 82 -1.15 -10.14 -1.04
N VAL A 83 -0.85 -10.19 -2.34
CA VAL A 83 -0.16 -9.09 -3.01
C VAL A 83 -0.99 -7.81 -2.95
N ALA A 84 -2.31 -7.87 -3.12
CA ALA A 84 -3.17 -6.68 -3.04
C ALA A 84 -3.13 -6.01 -1.67
N VAL A 85 -3.16 -6.77 -0.57
CA VAL A 85 -3.12 -6.20 0.78
C VAL A 85 -1.74 -5.60 1.08
N ILE A 86 -0.67 -6.32 0.76
CA ILE A 86 0.70 -5.84 0.96
C ILE A 86 0.96 -4.58 0.12
N VAL A 87 0.61 -4.60 -1.16
CA VAL A 87 0.83 -3.47 -2.05
C VAL A 87 0.04 -2.24 -1.61
N GLY A 88 -1.23 -2.41 -1.25
CA GLY A 88 -2.04 -1.32 -0.72
C GLY A 88 -1.47 -0.76 0.60
N GLY A 89 -1.07 -1.63 1.52
CA GLY A 89 -0.50 -1.22 2.81
C GLY A 89 0.80 -0.42 2.68
N ILE A 90 1.74 -0.87 1.85
CA ILE A 90 2.99 -0.13 1.60
C ILE A 90 2.70 1.21 0.91
N THR A 91 1.78 1.21 -0.06
CA THR A 91 1.37 2.43 -0.75
C THR A 91 0.77 3.44 0.23
N ASN A 92 -0.06 3.00 1.18
CA ASN A 92 -0.65 3.83 2.23
C ASN A 92 0.40 4.38 3.20
N MET A 93 1.42 3.58 3.58
CA MET A 93 2.55 4.06 4.38
C MET A 93 3.30 5.19 3.68
N ILE A 94 3.56 5.05 2.38
CA ILE A 94 4.24 6.08 1.58
C ILE A 94 3.36 7.32 1.42
N MET A 95 2.06 7.16 1.23
CA MET A 95 1.13 8.29 1.17
C MET A 95 1.14 9.05 2.50
N GLU A 96 0.98 8.34 3.62
CA GLU A 96 1.04 8.96 4.95
C GLU A 96 2.37 9.70 5.16
N TYR A 97 3.49 9.10 4.77
CA TYR A 97 4.79 9.76 4.82
C TYR A 97 4.84 11.04 3.96
N SER A 98 4.18 11.04 2.78
CA SER A 98 4.10 12.23 1.93
C SER A 98 3.33 13.40 2.58
N MET A 99 2.41 13.14 3.52
CA MET A 99 1.75 14.23 4.26
C MET A 99 2.76 15.04 5.08
N TRP A 100 3.77 14.35 5.61
CA TRP A 100 4.78 14.91 6.49
C TRP A 100 5.98 15.42 5.71
N GLU A 101 6.45 14.63 4.75
CA GLU A 101 7.57 14.95 3.87
C GLU A 101 7.16 14.75 2.41
N SER A 102 6.58 15.79 1.80
CA SER A 102 5.95 15.72 0.48
C SER A 102 6.88 15.20 -0.62
N MET A 103 8.04 15.85 -0.81
CA MET A 103 9.01 15.46 -1.86
C MET A 103 9.66 14.10 -1.58
N SER A 104 10.00 13.81 -0.31
CA SER A 104 10.53 12.49 0.08
C SER A 104 9.51 11.39 -0.21
N GLY A 105 8.23 11.62 0.08
CA GLY A 105 7.12 10.71 -0.22
C GLY A 105 6.94 10.46 -1.71
N GLY A 106 7.06 11.51 -2.55
CA GLY A 106 7.05 11.36 -4.01
C GLY A 106 8.18 10.47 -4.53
N MET A 107 9.39 10.64 -4.01
CA MET A 107 10.55 9.81 -4.38
C MET A 107 10.44 8.38 -3.85
N ALA A 108 9.92 8.20 -2.63
CA ALA A 108 9.62 6.88 -2.08
C ALA A 108 8.58 6.15 -2.94
N MET A 109 7.53 6.84 -3.41
CA MET A 109 6.52 6.25 -4.29
C MET A 109 7.10 5.80 -5.64
N ARG A 110 7.94 6.62 -6.27
CA ARG A 110 8.63 6.23 -7.52
C ARG A 110 9.49 4.99 -7.29
N THR A 111 10.27 4.99 -6.22
CA THR A 111 11.11 3.85 -5.82
C THR A 111 10.25 2.59 -5.63
N TRP A 112 9.14 2.71 -4.91
CA TRP A 112 8.22 1.61 -4.70
C TRP A 112 7.65 1.05 -6.02
N VAL A 113 7.14 1.92 -6.89
CA VAL A 113 6.60 1.56 -8.21
C VAL A 113 7.63 0.87 -9.10
N ASP A 114 8.83 1.44 -9.22
CA ASP A 114 9.89 0.84 -10.07
C ASP A 114 10.34 -0.51 -9.50
N GLY A 115 10.37 -0.61 -8.16
CA GLY A 115 10.61 -1.86 -7.44
C GLY A 115 9.58 -2.94 -7.71
N LEU A 116 8.30 -2.58 -7.67
CA LEU A 116 7.19 -3.48 -7.96
C LEU A 116 7.26 -4.03 -9.37
N VAL A 117 7.48 -3.15 -10.35
CA VAL A 117 7.57 -3.54 -11.76
C VAL A 117 8.77 -4.46 -12.00
N ALA A 118 9.92 -4.16 -11.39
CA ALA A 118 11.09 -5.03 -11.47
C ALA A 118 10.85 -6.41 -10.80
N ALA A 119 10.20 -6.43 -9.64
CA ALA A 119 9.88 -7.66 -8.92
C ALA A 119 8.89 -8.53 -9.70
N TYR A 120 7.83 -7.91 -10.26
CA TYR A 120 6.89 -8.57 -11.16
C TYR A 120 7.60 -9.13 -12.39
N GLY A 121 8.49 -8.36 -13.04
CA GLY A 121 9.24 -8.82 -14.20
C GLY A 121 10.08 -10.07 -13.90
N LYS A 122 10.71 -10.14 -12.72
CA LYS A 122 11.44 -11.32 -12.26
C LYS A 122 10.52 -12.52 -12.01
N ALA A 123 9.42 -12.32 -11.30
CA ALA A 123 8.44 -13.39 -11.04
C ALA A 123 7.84 -13.93 -12.36
N ALA A 124 7.52 -13.04 -13.29
CA ALA A 124 7.01 -13.37 -14.61
C ALA A 124 8.02 -14.19 -15.42
N ALA A 125 9.30 -13.81 -15.41
CA ALA A 125 10.37 -14.56 -16.08
C ALA A 125 10.59 -15.95 -15.46
N ALA A 126 10.38 -16.09 -14.15
CA ALA A 126 10.44 -17.37 -13.44
C ALA A 126 9.17 -18.23 -13.61
N GLY A 127 8.17 -17.79 -14.37
CA GLY A 127 6.90 -18.51 -14.56
C GLY A 127 6.00 -18.54 -13.33
N GLN A 128 6.26 -17.71 -12.32
CA GLN A 128 5.56 -17.73 -11.04
C GLN A 128 4.31 -16.86 -11.07
N LYS A 129 3.12 -17.51 -11.03
CA LYS A 129 1.79 -16.90 -10.76
C LYS A 129 1.59 -15.49 -11.36
N LYS A 130 2.12 -15.26 -12.57
CA LYS A 130 2.29 -13.93 -13.18
C LYS A 130 1.00 -13.12 -13.15
N ASP A 131 -0.09 -13.72 -13.61
CA ASP A 131 -1.38 -13.05 -13.71
C ASP A 131 -1.98 -12.72 -12.34
N ALA A 132 -1.82 -13.61 -11.36
CA ALA A 132 -2.28 -13.38 -10.00
C ALA A 132 -1.50 -12.24 -9.33
N ILE A 133 -0.17 -12.18 -9.54
CA ILE A 133 0.67 -11.09 -9.03
C ILE A 133 0.30 -9.78 -9.71
N ALA A 134 0.14 -9.76 -11.04
CA ALA A 134 -0.26 -8.57 -11.79
C ALA A 134 -1.60 -8.01 -11.31
N LYS A 135 -2.61 -8.89 -11.17
CA LYS A 135 -3.94 -8.53 -10.64
C LYS A 135 -3.85 -8.04 -9.20
N GLY A 136 -3.04 -8.71 -8.37
CA GLY A 136 -2.82 -8.32 -6.98
C GLY A 136 -2.21 -6.92 -6.85
N ILE A 137 -1.17 -6.61 -7.64
CA ILE A 137 -0.56 -5.28 -7.66
C ILE A 137 -1.59 -4.22 -8.05
N THR A 138 -2.32 -4.47 -9.14
CA THR A 138 -3.34 -3.54 -9.66
C THR A 138 -4.45 -3.31 -8.66
N ARG A 139 -4.94 -4.38 -8.02
CA ARG A 139 -5.95 -4.32 -6.98
C ARG A 139 -5.46 -3.56 -5.75
N GLY A 140 -4.24 -3.81 -5.31
CA GLY A 140 -3.64 -3.09 -4.16
C GLY A 140 -3.56 -1.59 -4.39
N ILE A 141 -3.12 -1.18 -5.58
CA ILE A 141 -3.03 0.24 -5.95
C ILE A 141 -4.42 0.84 -6.14
N ASN A 142 -5.29 0.20 -6.90
CA ASN A 142 -6.56 0.84 -7.31
C ASN A 142 -7.63 0.78 -6.23
N GLN A 143 -7.69 -0.29 -5.42
CA GLN A 143 -8.78 -0.52 -4.48
C GLN A 143 -8.36 -0.35 -3.02
N ASN A 144 -7.15 -0.76 -2.65
CA ASN A 144 -6.71 -0.78 -1.24
C ASN A 144 -5.96 0.49 -0.82
N THR A 145 -5.75 1.43 -1.75
CA THR A 145 -5.04 2.67 -1.48
C THR A 145 -5.98 3.77 -1.02
N ASP A 146 -5.66 4.39 0.11
CA ASP A 146 -6.40 5.49 0.72
C ASP A 146 -5.81 6.85 0.32
N VAL A 147 -6.51 7.54 -0.58
CA VAL A 147 -6.10 8.85 -1.10
C VAL A 147 -6.18 9.98 -0.08
N SER A 148 -6.90 9.78 1.04
CA SER A 148 -6.96 10.78 2.11
C SER A 148 -5.62 10.94 2.84
N LEU A 149 -4.76 9.93 2.74
CA LEU A 149 -3.40 9.94 3.27
C LEU A 149 -2.41 10.67 2.37
N MET A 150 -2.81 11.16 1.20
CA MET A 150 -1.89 11.81 0.27
C MET A 150 -1.58 13.25 0.67
N THR A 151 -0.36 13.69 0.39
CA THR A 151 0.03 15.10 0.51
C THR A 151 -0.89 16.06 -0.26
N LYS A 152 -1.09 17.26 0.30
CA LYS A 152 -1.81 18.36 -0.36
C LYS A 152 -0.90 19.19 -1.27
N GLU A 153 0.42 19.02 -1.16
CA GLU A 153 1.40 19.72 -1.98
C GLU A 153 1.30 19.29 -3.45
N PHE A 154 0.97 20.25 -4.32
CA PHE A 154 0.60 19.97 -5.72
C PHE A 154 1.66 19.16 -6.48
N THR A 155 2.92 19.59 -6.42
CA THR A 155 4.02 18.95 -7.16
C THR A 155 4.22 17.49 -6.73
N ALA A 156 4.30 17.25 -5.42
CA ALA A 156 4.49 15.89 -4.90
C ALA A 156 3.25 15.02 -5.17
N ARG A 157 2.05 15.59 -5.06
CA ARG A 157 0.78 14.93 -5.37
C ARG A 157 0.75 14.43 -6.81
N ILE A 158 1.09 15.29 -7.78
CA ILE A 158 1.15 14.91 -9.20
C ILE A 158 2.20 13.83 -9.44
N GLN A 159 3.37 13.91 -8.81
CA GLN A 159 4.40 12.87 -8.94
C GLN A 159 3.92 11.51 -8.43
N ILE A 160 3.25 11.47 -7.27
CA ILE A 160 2.69 10.25 -6.70
C ILE A 160 1.63 9.65 -7.63
N ILE A 161 0.68 10.47 -8.10
CA ILE A 161 -0.40 10.02 -8.99
C ILE A 161 0.18 9.50 -10.31
N SER A 162 1.15 10.21 -10.91
CA SER A 162 1.80 9.79 -12.14
C SER A 162 2.54 8.46 -11.98
N ALA A 163 3.24 8.27 -10.86
CA ALA A 163 3.90 7.01 -10.56
C ALA A 163 2.89 5.86 -10.48
N LEU A 164 1.79 6.03 -9.75
CA LEU A 164 0.76 5.00 -9.57
C LEU A 164 0.03 4.67 -10.88
N LYS A 165 -0.34 5.68 -11.67
CA LYS A 165 -0.93 5.47 -13.01
C LYS A 165 -0.04 4.66 -13.95
N SER A 166 1.28 4.84 -13.85
CA SER A 166 2.24 4.13 -14.71
C SER A 166 2.33 2.62 -14.42
N VAL A 167 1.84 2.14 -13.28
CA VAL A 167 2.02 0.73 -12.90
C VAL A 167 1.28 -0.21 -13.83
N SER A 168 0.01 0.05 -14.12
CA SER A 168 -0.79 -0.83 -14.97
C SER A 168 -0.23 -0.89 -16.39
N SER A 169 0.23 0.23 -16.96
CA SER A 169 0.86 0.23 -18.28
C SER A 169 2.22 -0.47 -18.31
N LYS A 170 3.02 -0.37 -17.23
CA LYS A 170 4.29 -1.10 -17.09
C LYS A 170 4.11 -2.62 -16.90
N ILE A 171 3.01 -3.07 -16.29
CA ILE A 171 2.74 -4.49 -16.00
C ILE A 171 2.07 -5.21 -17.17
N TYR A 172 1.04 -4.59 -17.76
CA TYR A 172 0.21 -5.20 -18.81
C TYR A 172 0.60 -4.73 -20.21
N GLY A 173 1.29 -3.60 -20.33
CA GLY A 173 1.61 -2.97 -21.61
C GLY A 173 0.75 -1.74 -21.90
N ASN A 174 1.31 -0.81 -22.68
CA ASN A 174 0.63 0.42 -23.08
C ASN A 174 -0.59 0.11 -23.95
N GLY A 175 -1.71 0.78 -23.68
CA GLY A 175 -2.94 0.68 -24.49
C GLY A 175 -3.82 -0.52 -24.19
N THR A 176 -3.47 -1.35 -23.20
CA THR A 176 -4.33 -2.44 -22.70
C THR A 176 -5.53 -1.90 -21.94
N ASP A 177 -6.60 -2.69 -21.86
CA ASP A 177 -7.81 -2.30 -21.15
C ASP A 177 -7.54 -2.14 -19.65
N GLU A 178 -6.66 -2.96 -19.07
CA GLU A 178 -6.21 -2.84 -17.68
C GLU A 178 -5.46 -1.53 -17.44
N ALA A 179 -4.60 -1.11 -18.38
CA ALA A 179 -3.90 0.17 -18.30
C ALA A 179 -4.88 1.36 -18.36
N ARG A 180 -5.86 1.30 -19.26
CA ARG A 180 -6.91 2.33 -19.39
C ARG A 180 -7.80 2.39 -18.15
N GLN A 181 -8.20 1.24 -17.61
CA GLN A 181 -8.98 1.17 -16.38
C GLN A 181 -8.21 1.73 -15.19
N GLY A 182 -6.94 1.38 -15.03
CA GLY A 182 -6.09 1.94 -13.98
C GLY A 182 -5.98 3.46 -14.07
N GLU A 183 -5.75 3.99 -15.27
CA GLU A 183 -5.71 5.43 -15.49
C GLU A 183 -7.05 6.10 -15.17
N ALA A 184 -8.17 5.52 -15.61
CA ALA A 184 -9.50 6.04 -15.37
C ALA A 184 -9.85 6.07 -13.87
N VAL A 185 -9.51 5.02 -13.11
CA VAL A 185 -9.71 4.96 -11.66
C VAL A 185 -8.93 6.05 -10.94
N TRP A 186 -7.67 6.29 -11.32
CA TRP A 186 -6.89 7.36 -10.71
C TRP A 186 -7.30 8.75 -11.19
N SER A 187 -7.84 8.89 -12.40
CA SER A 187 -8.43 10.15 -12.83
C SER A 187 -9.70 10.46 -12.04
N SER A 188 -10.59 9.47 -11.82
CA SER A 188 -11.85 9.68 -11.10
C SER A 188 -11.67 9.99 -9.61
N LYS A 189 -10.62 9.49 -8.97
CA LYS A 189 -10.32 9.81 -7.55
C LYS A 189 -9.84 11.25 -7.32
N PHE A 190 -9.49 11.98 -8.38
CA PHE A 190 -8.83 13.29 -8.30
C PHE A 190 -9.51 14.39 -9.13
N ILE A 191 -10.63 14.07 -9.79
CA ILE A 191 -11.63 15.02 -10.31
C ILE A 191 -12.56 15.40 -9.16
#